data_AF-A0A2D8VB09-F1
#
_entry.id   AF-A0A2D8VB09-F1
#
_cell.length_a   1.000
_cell.length_b   1.000
_cell.length_c   1.000
_cell.angle_alpha   90.00
_cell.angle_beta   90.00
_cell.angle_gamma   90.00
#
_symmetry.space_group_name_H-M   'P 1'
#
loop_
_entity.id
_entity.type
_entity.pdbx_description
1 polymer ?
#
loop_
_entity_poly.entity_id
_entity_poly.type
_entity_poly.pdbx_seq_one_letter_code
_entity_poly.pdbx_strand_id
1 'polypeptide(L)' 'QYKDGKPDGAYYYYWQSNGRKWIEGNFKNGKKVGIWIFYNKDGTVSSRHTIKDDNRAEQLIRALISPPLTTPNP' A
#
# COMPACT_ATOMS: atom_id res chain seq x y z
N GLN A 1 5.37 4.08 -11.43
CA GLN A 1 6.53 4.83 -11.95
C GLN A 1 7.58 4.88 -10.83
N TYR A 2 8.87 4.97 -11.16
CA TYR A 2 9.92 5.17 -10.15
C TYR A 2 10.62 6.47 -10.51
N LYS A 3 10.62 7.43 -9.58
CA LYS A 3 11.33 8.70 -9.72
C LYS A 3 12.46 8.70 -8.71
N ASP A 4 13.70 8.84 -9.18
CA ASP A 4 14.91 8.84 -8.33
C ASP A 4 15.10 7.57 -7.47
N GLY A 5 14.71 6.40 -8.00
CA GLY A 5 14.79 5.13 -7.28
C GLY A 5 13.72 4.95 -6.19
N LYS A 6 12.79 5.89 -6.05
CA LYS A 6 11.66 5.81 -5.13
C LYS A 6 10.36 5.56 -5.90
N PRO A 7 9.42 4.79 -5.34
CA PRO A 7 8.10 4.64 -5.95
C PRO A 7 7.40 6.00 -5.97
N ASP A 8 6.95 6.40 -7.16
CA ASP A 8 6.24 7.66 -7.42
C ASP A 8 5.12 7.36 -8.44
N GLY A 9 3.89 7.68 -8.10
CA GLY A 9 2.68 7.33 -8.84
C GLY A 9 1.92 6.14 -8.29
N ALA A 10 0.94 5.68 -9.07
CA ALA A 10 0.00 4.63 -8.67
C ALA A 10 0.72 3.30 -8.40
N TYR A 11 0.27 2.60 -7.36
CA TYR A 11 0.83 1.34 -6.91
C TYR A 11 -0.28 0.37 -6.53
N TYR A 12 -0.07 -0.89 -6.86
CA TYR A 12 -1.05 -1.96 -6.70
C TYR A 12 -0.36 -3.17 -6.07
N TYR A 13 -0.97 -3.74 -5.03
CA TYR A 13 -0.56 -5.03 -4.49
C TYR A 13 -1.56 -6.10 -4.92
N TYR A 14 -1.03 -7.27 -5.28
CA TYR A 14 -1.80 -8.42 -5.73
C TYR A 14 -1.62 -9.59 -4.77
N TRP A 15 -2.69 -10.34 -4.52
CA TRP A 15 -2.62 -11.57 -3.74
C TRP A 15 -1.82 -12.59 -4.55
N GLN A 16 -0.81 -13.19 -3.92
CA GLN A 16 -0.02 -14.25 -4.56
C GLN A 16 -0.86 -15.47 -4.92
N SER A 17 -1.96 -15.72 -4.19
CA SER A 17 -2.81 -16.90 -4.38
C SER A 17 -3.69 -16.87 -5.63
N ASN A 18 -4.16 -15.70 -6.05
CA ASN A 18 -5.15 -15.57 -7.14
C ASN A 18 -4.87 -14.42 -8.11
N GLY A 19 -3.76 -13.69 -7.92
CA GLY A 19 -3.37 -12.56 -8.78
C GLY A 19 -4.34 -11.38 -8.72
N ARG A 20 -5.32 -11.38 -7.82
CA ARG A 20 -6.28 -10.28 -7.69
C ARG A 20 -5.67 -9.15 -6.87
N LYS A 21 -5.96 -7.90 -7.26
CA LYS A 21 -5.54 -6.73 -6.49
C LYS A 21 -6.21 -6.74 -5.12
N TRP A 22 -5.43 -6.53 -4.07
CA TRP A 22 -5.92 -6.37 -2.70
C TRP A 22 -5.70 -4.99 -2.15
N ILE A 23 -4.77 -4.24 -2.74
CA ILE A 23 -4.53 -2.85 -2.39
C ILE A 23 -4.26 -2.06 -3.65
N GLU A 24 -4.81 -0.85 -3.72
CA GLU A 24 -4.37 0.18 -4.64
C GLU A 24 -4.19 1.52 -3.93
N GLY A 25 -3.24 2.31 -4.40
CA GLY A 25 -2.96 3.64 -3.87
C GLY A 25 -1.93 4.36 -4.71
N ASN A 26 -1.40 5.46 -4.19
CA ASN A 26 -0.40 6.26 -4.86
C ASN A 26 0.78 6.53 -3.94
N PHE A 27 2.00 6.49 -4.48
CA PHE A 27 3.20 6.98 -3.81
C PHE A 27 3.61 8.33 -4.40
N LYS A 28 4.22 9.18 -3.58
CA LYS A 28 4.84 10.42 -4.02
C LYS A 28 6.16 10.57 -3.29
N ASN A 29 7.26 10.67 -4.03
CA ASN A 29 8.62 10.74 -3.49
C ASN A 29 8.94 9.60 -2.49
N GLY A 30 8.43 8.40 -2.74
CA GLY A 30 8.58 7.24 -1.85
C GLY A 30 7.62 7.18 -0.66
N LYS A 31 6.77 8.20 -0.44
CA LYS A 31 5.77 8.22 0.62
C LYS A 31 4.39 7.86 0.09
N LYS A 32 3.59 7.17 0.89
CA LYS A 32 2.20 6.83 0.54
C LYS A 32 1.33 8.08 0.64
N VAL A 33 0.63 8.44 -0.43
CA VAL A 33 -0.24 9.64 -0.47
C VAL A 33 -1.54 9.35 -1.20
N GLY A 34 -2.56 10.17 -0.97
CA GLY A 34 -3.85 10.05 -1.63
C GLY A 34 -4.73 8.95 -1.03
N ILE A 35 -5.65 8.41 -1.83
CA ILE A 35 -6.61 7.41 -1.36
C ILE A 35 -6.00 6.01 -1.55
N TRP A 36 -5.98 5.24 -0.46
CA TRP A 36 -5.60 3.85 -0.41
C TRP A 36 -6.84 3.00 -0.26
N ILE A 37 -7.09 2.12 -1.22
CA ILE A 37 -8.26 1.25 -1.24
C ILE A 37 -7.79 -0.18 -1.01
N PHE A 38 -8.41 -0.84 -0.05
CA PHE A 38 -8.22 -2.23 0.29
C PHE A 38 -9.40 -3.01 -0.27
N TYR A 39 -9.11 -4.10 -0.98
CA TYR A 39 -10.10 -5.02 -1.49
C TYR A 39 -10.15 -6.26 -0.59
N ASN A 40 -11.24 -7.02 -0.71
CA ASN A 40 -11.39 -8.37 -0.20
C ASN A 40 -11.01 -9.39 -1.30
N LYS A 41 -10.86 -10.68 -0.95
CA LYS A 41 -10.47 -11.74 -1.90
C LYS A 41 -11.45 -11.89 -3.08
N ASP A 42 -12.71 -11.52 -2.87
CA ASP A 42 -13.78 -11.50 -3.87
C ASP A 42 -13.66 -10.31 -4.85
N GLY A 43 -12.85 -9.30 -4.53
CA GLY A 43 -12.67 -8.06 -5.31
C GLY A 43 -13.54 -6.89 -4.83
N THR A 44 -14.33 -7.06 -3.76
CA THR A 44 -15.12 -5.96 -3.17
C THR A 44 -14.22 -5.01 -2.38
N VAL A 45 -14.59 -3.72 -2.32
CA VAL A 45 -13.85 -2.75 -1.50
C VAL A 45 -14.11 -3.05 -0.04
N SER A 46 -13.06 -3.44 0.68
CA SER A 46 -13.06 -3.69 2.11
C SER A 46 -12.98 -2.39 2.90
N SER A 47 -12.07 -1.48 2.51
CA SER A 47 -11.86 -0.21 3.21
C SER A 47 -11.15 0.81 2.33
N ARG A 48 -11.33 2.10 2.63
CA ARG A 48 -10.63 3.21 1.97
C ARG A 48 -10.05 4.17 3.00
N HIS A 49 -8.77 4.50 2.86
CA HIS A 49 -8.06 5.42 3.74
C HIS A 49 -7.51 6.58 2.93
N THR A 50 -7.67 7.81 3.42
CA THR A 50 -7.10 8.98 2.76
C THR A 50 -5.86 9.43 3.51
N ILE A 51 -4.71 9.35 2.86
CA ILE A 51 -3.43 9.80 3.39
C ILE A 51 -3.15 11.18 2.80
N LYS A 52 -3.24 12.20 3.65
CA LYS A 52 -2.65 13.50 3.35
C LYS A 52 -1.17 13.42 3.71
N ASP A 53 -0.33 14.24 3.09
CA ASP A 53 1.14 14.31 3.25
C ASP A 53 1.56 14.80 4.65
N ASP A 54 0.87 14.31 5.69
CA ASP A 54 1.15 14.56 7.09
C ASP A 54 1.92 13.36 7.63
N ASN A 55 3.11 13.60 8.18
CA ASN A 55 4.06 12.56 8.62
C ASN A 55 3.45 11.52 9.59
N ARG A 56 2.30 11.79 10.24
CA ARG A 56 1.64 10.81 11.12
C ARG A 56 0.86 9.72 10.40
N ALA A 57 0.32 9.98 9.21
CA ALA A 57 -0.56 9.03 8.53
C ALA A 57 0.20 7.85 7.89
N GLU A 58 1.50 7.99 7.69
CA GLU A 58 2.35 6.96 7.07
C GLU A 58 2.48 5.69 7.93
N GLN A 59 2.52 5.83 9.26
CA GLN A 59 2.78 4.71 10.17
C GLN A 59 1.64 3.69 10.19
N LEU A 60 0.39 4.14 10.10
CA LEU A 60 -0.80 3.28 10.11
C LEU A 60 -0.84 2.38 8.87
N ILE A 61 -0.54 2.94 7.70
CA ILE A 61 -0.62 2.19 6.44
C ILE A 61 0.64 1.34 6.22
N ARG A 62 1.78 1.69 6.81
CA ARG A 62 2.91 0.74 6.89
C ARG A 62 2.49 -0.51 7.67
N ALA A 63 1.84 -0.37 8.82
CA ALA A 63 1.37 -1.53 9.60
C ALA A 63 0.32 -2.38 8.85
N LEU A 64 -0.55 -1.76 8.04
CA LEU A 64 -1.61 -2.46 7.30
C LEU A 64 -1.14 -3.19 6.04
N ILE A 65 -0.04 -2.73 5.41
CA ILE A 65 0.44 -3.26 4.13
C ILE A 65 1.78 -4.00 4.28
N SER A 66 2.47 -3.83 5.40
CA SER A 66 3.58 -4.71 5.75
C SER A 66 3.04 -6.14 5.81
N PRO A 67 3.57 -7.09 5.02
CA PRO A 67 3.37 -8.50 5.33
C PRO A 67 3.79 -8.73 6.79
N PRO A 68 3.21 -9.70 7.52
CA PRO A 68 3.72 -10.06 8.84
C PRO A 68 5.23 -10.20 8.69
N LEU A 69 5.98 -9.49 9.53
CA LEU A 69 7.43 -9.52 9.49
C LEU A 69 7.87 -10.98 9.51
N THR A 70 8.16 -11.56 8.35
CA THR A 70 9.19 -12.59 8.27
C THR A 70 10.46 -11.81 8.52
N THR A 71 10.74 -11.55 9.80
CA THR A 71 12.11 -11.47 10.25
C THR A 71 12.79 -12.71 9.70
N PRO A 72 13.73 -12.63 8.74
CA PRO A 72 14.82 -13.58 8.86
C PRO A 72 15.43 -13.25 10.23
N ASN A 73 15.22 -14.15 11.18
CA ASN A 73 15.97 -14.16 12.43
C ASN A 73 17.47 -14.01 12.11
N PRO A 74 18.25 -13.38 13.01
CA PRO A 74 19.64 -13.01 12.78
C PRO A 74 20.53 -14.18 12.34
#